data_AF-A0A7Y6ZF07-F1
#
_entry.id   AF-A0A7Y6ZF07-F1
#
_cell.length_a   1.000
_cell.length_b   1.000
_cell.length_c   1.000
_cell.angle_alpha   90.00
_cell.angle_beta   90.00
_cell.angle_gamma   90.00
#
_symmetry.space_group_name_H-M   'P 1'
#
loop_
_entity.id
_entity.type
_entity.pdbx_description
1 polymer ?
#
loop_
_entity_poly.entity_id
_entity_poly.type
_entity_poly.pdbx_seq_one_letter_code
_entity_poly.pdbx_strand_id
1 'polypeptide(L)'
;MAETENEAQAVDWSKADNAERKALFKAMKYVAKTSCIPWQNFINTALGTDKNWDSSNLYNGKLDREFSQTLYDYLAEHHYDLAQKADETLFPYRVVRDAEAYIAEAAHYDRLHIVPMTDELGLVKRKSQYIPPDAVLKLGERFCLELNALTPGFAVAFQGYKN
;
A
#
# COMPACT_ATOMS: atom_id res chain seq x y z
N MET A 1 20.45 -2.02 15.69
CA MET A 1 20.70 -2.14 14.23
C MET A 1 19.93 -1.00 13.60
N ALA A 2 20.62 -0.17 12.81
CA ALA A 2 20.12 1.10 12.34
C ALA A 2 18.91 0.93 11.41
N GLU A 3 17.79 1.54 11.79
CA GLU A 3 16.68 1.85 10.90
C GLU A 3 17.15 2.96 9.97
N THR A 4 17.76 2.60 8.85
CA THR A 4 17.80 3.50 7.70
C THR A 4 16.44 3.40 7.05
N GLU A 5 15.50 4.21 7.55
CA GLU A 5 14.34 4.66 6.79
C GLU A 5 14.87 5.22 5.47
N ASN A 6 14.76 4.43 4.41
CA ASN A 6 14.95 4.91 3.06
C ASN A 6 13.70 5.72 2.72
N GLU A 7 13.54 6.89 3.36
CA GLU A 7 12.66 7.93 2.89
C GLU A 7 13.15 8.31 1.50
N ALA A 8 12.61 7.65 0.49
CA ALA A 8 12.85 8.01 -0.89
C ALA A 8 12.56 9.50 -1.00
N GLN A 9 13.62 10.27 -1.23
CA GLN A 9 13.68 11.70 -1.02
C GLN A 9 12.56 12.35 -1.86
N ALA A 10 11.45 12.70 -1.20
CA ALA A 10 10.30 13.26 -1.90
C ALA A 10 10.74 14.56 -2.57
N VAL A 11 10.43 14.71 -3.86
CA VAL A 11 10.76 15.92 -4.61
C VAL A 11 10.17 17.13 -3.89
N ASP A 12 11.01 18.10 -3.53
CA ASP A 12 10.57 19.37 -2.96
C ASP A 12 9.94 20.22 -4.08
N TRP A 13 8.64 20.05 -4.30
CA TRP A 13 7.89 20.73 -5.37
C TRP A 13 7.95 22.26 -5.29
N SER A 14 8.23 22.83 -4.10
CA SER A 14 8.43 24.27 -3.93
C SER A 14 9.69 24.78 -4.64
N LYS A 15 10.67 23.90 -4.89
CA LYS A 15 11.92 24.17 -5.58
C LYS A 15 12.07 23.40 -6.89
N ALA A 16 11.02 22.70 -7.31
CA ALA A 16 11.10 21.84 -8.48
C ALA A 16 11.64 22.59 -9.71
N ASP A 17 12.59 21.95 -10.37
CA ASP A 17 13.21 22.48 -11.56
C ASP A 17 12.29 22.30 -12.78
N ASN A 18 12.73 22.73 -13.97
CA ASN A 18 11.93 22.53 -15.18
C ASN A 18 11.92 21.06 -15.64
N ALA A 19 12.94 20.26 -15.31
CA ALA A 19 13.04 18.87 -15.75
C ALA A 19 12.08 17.97 -14.97
N GLU A 20 11.99 18.14 -13.65
CA GLU A 20 11.06 17.45 -12.75
C GLU A 20 9.62 17.74 -13.13
N ARG A 21 9.29 19.01 -13.43
CA ARG A 21 7.95 19.38 -13.89
C ARG A 21 7.61 18.81 -15.27
N LYS A 22 8.59 18.67 -16.17
CA LYS A 22 8.39 17.96 -17.45
C LYS A 22 8.14 16.47 -17.23
N ALA A 23 8.92 15.85 -16.35
CA ALA A 23 8.78 14.45 -16.01
C ALA A 23 7.40 14.18 -15.38
N LEU A 24 6.92 15.05 -14.49
CA LEU A 24 5.57 14.98 -13.92
C LEU A 24 4.50 15.04 -15.01
N PHE A 25 4.62 15.98 -15.95
CA PHE A 25 3.66 16.09 -17.06
C PHE A 25 3.67 14.86 -17.96
N LYS A 26 4.83 14.25 -18.20
CA LYS A 26 4.97 13.00 -18.94
C LYS A 26 4.30 11.84 -18.20
N ALA A 27 4.50 11.74 -16.89
CA ALA A 27 3.85 10.75 -16.04
C ALA A 27 2.33 10.89 -16.07
N MET A 28 1.82 12.11 -15.87
CA MET A 28 0.40 12.41 -16.00
C MET A 28 -0.16 12.02 -17.37
N LYS A 29 0.55 12.31 -18.48
CA LYS A 29 0.09 11.91 -19.82
C LYS A 29 0.02 10.39 -20.00
N TYR A 30 0.98 9.67 -19.43
CA TYR A 30 0.97 8.21 -19.44
C TYR A 30 -0.25 7.67 -18.69
N VAL A 31 -0.53 8.21 -17.49
CA VAL A 31 -1.71 7.84 -16.69
C VAL A 31 -2.99 8.14 -17.45
N ALA A 32 -3.16 9.37 -17.95
CA ALA A 32 -4.35 9.79 -18.69
C ALA A 32 -4.61 8.90 -19.92
N LYS A 33 -3.55 8.58 -20.67
CA LYS A 33 -3.64 7.66 -21.83
C LYS A 33 -4.09 6.26 -21.40
N THR A 34 -3.54 5.73 -20.31
CA THR A 34 -3.84 4.38 -19.82
C THR A 34 -5.26 4.30 -19.26
N SER A 35 -5.73 5.36 -18.61
CA SER A 35 -7.09 5.47 -18.09
C SER A 35 -8.13 5.86 -19.14
N CYS A 36 -7.74 6.03 -20.41
CA CYS A 36 -8.61 6.49 -21.50
C CYS A 36 -9.29 7.85 -21.23
N ILE A 37 -8.67 8.71 -20.40
CA ILE A 37 -9.16 10.04 -20.07
C ILE A 37 -8.42 11.06 -20.94
N PRO A 38 -9.10 12.01 -21.60
CA PRO A 38 -8.42 13.12 -22.28
C PRO A 38 -7.55 13.89 -21.29
N TRP A 39 -6.28 14.14 -21.63
CA TRP A 39 -5.32 14.77 -20.71
C TRP A 39 -5.79 16.14 -20.18
N GLN A 40 -6.57 16.89 -20.97
CA GLN A 40 -7.22 18.13 -20.57
C GLN A 40 -8.21 17.91 -19.41
N ASN A 41 -9.05 16.89 -19.53
CA ASN A 41 -10.01 16.55 -18.49
C ASN A 41 -9.27 16.06 -17.25
N PHE A 42 -8.22 15.26 -17.43
CA PHE A 42 -7.40 14.76 -16.34
C PHE A 42 -6.79 15.89 -15.49
N ILE A 43 -6.11 16.85 -16.14
CA ILE A 43 -5.48 17.97 -15.41
C ILE A 43 -6.53 18.89 -14.77
N ASN A 44 -7.69 19.07 -15.42
CA ASN A 44 -8.80 19.83 -14.89
C ASN A 44 -9.44 19.17 -13.67
N THR A 45 -9.59 17.85 -13.69
CA THR A 45 -10.06 17.08 -12.52
C THR A 45 -9.06 17.16 -11.38
N ALA A 46 -7.76 17.00 -11.64
CA ALA A 46 -6.72 17.07 -10.62
C ALA A 46 -6.63 18.44 -9.95
N LEU A 47 -6.80 19.52 -10.73
CA LEU A 47 -6.67 20.90 -10.25
C LEU A 47 -8.01 21.54 -9.83
N GLY A 48 -9.13 20.85 -10.03
CA GLY A 48 -10.47 21.41 -9.78
C GLY A 48 -10.80 22.62 -10.67
N THR A 49 -10.30 22.65 -11.90
CA THR A 49 -10.49 23.78 -12.84
C THR A 49 -11.21 23.36 -14.11
N ASP A 50 -11.78 24.32 -14.83
CA ASP A 50 -12.25 24.16 -16.22
C ASP A 50 -11.44 25.10 -17.14
N LYS A 51 -10.13 24.87 -17.22
CA LYS A 51 -9.26 25.68 -18.07
C LYS A 51 -8.83 24.88 -19.28
N ASN A 52 -8.72 25.58 -20.41
CA ASN A 52 -8.05 25.03 -21.58
C ASN A 52 -6.54 25.23 -21.40
N TRP A 53 -5.83 24.15 -21.13
CA TRP A 53 -4.40 24.21 -20.85
C TRP A 53 -3.58 24.21 -22.14
N ASP A 54 -2.55 25.05 -22.22
CA ASP A 54 -1.61 24.99 -23.35
C ASP A 54 -0.62 23.85 -23.16
N SER A 55 -0.78 22.82 -23.98
CA SER A 55 0.11 21.65 -23.98
C SER A 55 1.58 22.03 -24.20
N SER A 56 1.87 23.07 -24.96
CA SER A 56 3.24 23.47 -25.31
C SER A 56 4.01 23.97 -24.08
N ASN A 57 3.35 24.76 -23.23
CA ASN A 57 3.95 25.24 -21.99
C ASN A 57 4.16 24.11 -20.98
N LEU A 58 3.20 23.19 -20.90
CA LEU A 58 3.26 22.04 -20.00
C LEU A 58 4.37 21.05 -20.41
N TYR A 59 4.49 20.74 -21.71
CA TYR A 59 5.60 19.97 -22.26
C TYR A 59 6.96 20.60 -21.99
N ASN A 60 7.00 21.92 -21.84
CA ASN A 60 8.21 22.66 -21.52
C ASN A 60 8.48 22.80 -20.01
N GLY A 61 7.65 22.20 -19.15
CA GLY A 61 7.81 22.26 -17.69
C GLY A 61 7.47 23.63 -17.10
N LYS A 62 6.77 24.48 -17.85
CA LYS A 62 6.36 25.83 -17.41
C LYS A 62 5.08 25.81 -16.55
N LEU A 63 4.70 24.65 -16.03
CA LEU A 63 3.62 24.55 -15.04
C LEU A 63 4.08 25.27 -13.77
N ASP A 64 3.16 25.98 -13.13
CA ASP A 64 3.44 26.60 -11.84
C ASP A 64 3.82 25.54 -10.80
N ARG A 65 4.63 25.90 -9.81
CA ARG A 65 5.09 24.96 -8.79
C ARG A 65 3.94 24.50 -7.90
N GLU A 66 3.03 25.41 -7.54
CA GLU A 66 1.85 25.07 -6.74
C GLU A 66 0.98 24.06 -7.49
N PHE A 67 0.72 24.29 -8.78
CA PHE A 67 -0.04 23.34 -9.60
C PHE A 67 0.69 22.02 -9.81
N SER A 68 2.03 22.04 -9.91
CA SER A 68 2.83 20.82 -10.02
C SER A 68 2.70 19.97 -8.76
N GLN A 69 2.71 20.61 -7.59
CA GLN A 69 2.49 19.93 -6.32
C GLN A 69 1.09 19.31 -6.25
N THR A 70 0.03 20.08 -6.53
CA THR A 70 -1.34 19.54 -6.54
C THR A 70 -1.50 18.37 -7.51
N LEU A 71 -0.90 18.46 -8.70
CA LEU A 71 -0.95 17.39 -9.68
C LEU A 71 -0.19 16.14 -9.22
N TYR A 72 0.97 16.31 -8.58
CA TYR A 72 1.73 15.21 -7.98
C TYR A 72 0.93 14.53 -6.88
N ASP A 73 0.33 15.30 -5.97
CA ASP A 73 -0.48 14.78 -4.87
C ASP A 73 -1.67 13.97 -5.40
N TYR A 74 -2.36 14.49 -6.43
CA TYR A 74 -3.46 13.79 -7.09
C TYR A 74 -3.01 12.46 -7.73
N LEU A 75 -1.89 12.45 -8.45
CA LEU A 75 -1.33 11.23 -9.03
C LEU A 75 -0.93 10.23 -7.93
N ALA A 76 -0.33 10.72 -6.86
CA ALA A 76 0.13 9.90 -5.76
C ALA A 76 -1.02 9.31 -4.93
N GLU A 77 -2.17 9.99 -4.88
CA GLU A 77 -3.37 9.53 -4.19
C GLU A 77 -4.13 8.50 -5.02
N HIS A 78 -4.47 8.84 -6.27
CA HIS A 78 -5.43 8.10 -7.08
C HIS A 78 -4.83 7.16 -8.13
N HIS A 79 -3.60 7.42 -8.57
CA HIS A 79 -3.01 6.75 -9.73
C HIS A 79 -1.56 6.32 -9.52
N TYR A 80 -1.21 6.01 -8.26
CA TYR A 80 0.18 5.76 -7.85
C TYR A 80 0.88 4.73 -8.72
N ASP A 81 0.27 3.56 -8.92
CA ASP A 81 0.90 2.43 -9.62
C ASP A 81 1.16 2.75 -11.10
N LEU A 82 0.26 3.53 -11.72
CA LEU A 82 0.42 3.98 -13.09
C LEU A 82 1.46 5.11 -13.19
N ALA A 83 1.49 6.01 -12.20
CA ALA A 83 2.47 7.09 -12.13
C ALA A 83 3.89 6.55 -11.90
N GLN A 84 4.04 5.54 -11.03
CA GLN A 84 5.28 4.80 -10.80
C GLN A 84 5.79 4.11 -12.05
N LYS A 85 4.93 3.40 -12.79
CA LYS A 85 5.31 2.79 -14.07
C LYS A 85 5.79 3.80 -15.11
N ALA A 86 5.34 5.04 -15.02
CA ALA A 86 5.74 6.10 -15.92
C ALA A 86 7.09 6.71 -15.54
N ASP A 87 7.32 6.90 -14.25
CA ASP A 87 8.56 7.48 -13.70
C ASP A 87 8.79 7.01 -12.25
N GLU A 88 9.64 5.99 -12.09
CA GLU A 88 10.01 5.42 -10.79
C GLU A 88 10.87 6.37 -9.94
N THR A 89 11.48 7.39 -10.55
CA THR A 89 12.32 8.36 -9.83
C THR A 89 11.42 9.39 -9.14
N LEU A 90 10.38 9.85 -9.83
CA LEU A 90 9.38 10.77 -9.25
C LEU A 90 8.42 10.06 -8.29
N PHE A 91 8.07 8.82 -8.58
CA PHE A 91 7.15 8.01 -7.76
C PHE A 91 7.89 6.75 -7.28
N PRO A 92 8.74 6.87 -6.25
CA PRO A 92 9.54 5.76 -5.76
C PRO A 92 8.68 4.62 -5.22
N TYR A 93 9.25 3.44 -5.02
CA TYR A 93 8.47 2.32 -4.51
C TYR A 93 7.91 2.60 -3.11
N ARG A 94 6.58 2.71 -2.97
CA ARG A 94 5.92 2.80 -1.66
C ARG A 94 5.86 1.40 -1.06
N VAL A 95 6.62 1.17 0.00
CA VAL A 95 6.59 -0.08 0.79
C VAL A 95 5.18 -0.39 1.37
N VAL A 96 4.25 0.57 1.33
CA VAL A 96 3.00 0.51 2.12
C VAL A 96 1.72 0.25 1.30
N ARG A 97 1.75 0.18 -0.05
CA ARG A 97 0.51 0.04 -0.84
C ARG A 97 0.18 -1.33 -1.41
N ASP A 98 1.09 -2.29 -1.35
CA ASP A 98 0.82 -3.65 -1.81
C ASP A 98 0.67 -4.62 -0.63
N ALA A 99 0.07 -4.18 0.49
CA ALA A 99 -0.35 -5.14 1.50
C ALA A 99 -1.30 -6.19 0.88
N GLU A 100 -2.17 -5.77 -0.06
CA GLU A 100 -3.06 -6.68 -0.78
C GLU A 100 -2.31 -7.59 -1.76
N ALA A 101 -1.35 -7.09 -2.54
CA ALA A 101 -0.56 -7.95 -3.43
C ALA A 101 0.43 -8.84 -2.66
N TYR A 102 1.01 -8.34 -1.57
CA TYR A 102 1.82 -9.12 -0.64
C TYR A 102 0.99 -10.20 0.03
N ILE A 103 -0.24 -9.90 0.48
CA ILE A 103 -1.18 -10.91 0.96
C ILE A 103 -1.51 -11.88 -0.18
N ALA A 104 -1.77 -11.41 -1.40
CA ALA A 104 -2.08 -12.29 -2.53
C ALA A 104 -0.92 -13.24 -2.88
N GLU A 105 0.33 -12.79 -2.75
CA GLU A 105 1.52 -13.58 -3.09
C GLU A 105 2.02 -14.45 -1.92
N ALA A 106 1.97 -13.92 -0.69
CA ALA A 106 2.62 -14.51 0.49
C ALA A 106 1.63 -15.03 1.55
N ALA A 107 0.31 -14.82 1.40
CA ALA A 107 -0.64 -15.36 2.37
C ALA A 107 -0.74 -16.88 2.28
N HIS A 108 -0.62 -17.50 3.45
CA HIS A 108 -0.93 -18.90 3.65
C HIS A 108 -2.24 -18.98 4.44
N TYR A 109 -3.32 -19.32 3.76
CA TYR A 109 -4.68 -19.32 4.31
C TYR A 109 -5.00 -20.53 5.19
N ASP A 110 -4.08 -21.50 5.28
CA ASP A 110 -4.25 -22.79 5.95
C ASP A 110 -3.40 -22.94 7.22
N ARG A 111 -2.81 -21.86 7.72
CA ARG A 111 -1.86 -21.91 8.84
C ARG A 111 -2.32 -21.28 10.14
N LEU A 112 -3.42 -20.53 10.10
CA LEU A 112 -4.05 -19.96 11.28
C LEU A 112 -5.30 -20.77 11.61
N HIS A 113 -5.38 -21.29 12.83
CA HIS A 113 -6.48 -22.14 13.27
C HIS A 113 -7.08 -21.63 14.57
N ILE A 114 -8.39 -21.86 14.74
CA ILE A 114 -9.07 -21.61 16.00
C ILE A 114 -9.09 -22.92 16.78
N VAL A 115 -8.58 -22.90 18.01
CA VAL A 115 -8.52 -24.09 18.87
C VAL A 115 -9.22 -23.78 20.20
N PRO A 116 -10.19 -24.59 20.65
CA PRO A 116 -10.83 -24.39 21.95
C PRO A 116 -9.79 -24.51 23.09
N MET A 117 -9.85 -23.57 24.03
CA MET A 117 -9.03 -23.61 25.24
C MET A 117 -9.55 -24.73 26.13
N THR A 118 -8.79 -25.82 26.19
CA THR A 118 -8.90 -26.78 27.30
C THR A 118 -8.27 -26.14 28.54
N ASP A 119 -8.87 -26.28 29.73
CA ASP A 119 -8.49 -25.62 30.99
C ASP A 119 -7.04 -25.89 31.48
N GLU A 120 -6.24 -26.61 30.71
CA GLU A 120 -4.83 -26.87 30.97
C GLU A 120 -3.99 -26.08 29.96
N LEU A 121 -3.04 -25.29 30.46
CA LEU A 121 -1.97 -24.63 29.70
C LEU A 121 -1.05 -25.70 29.08
N GLY A 122 -1.57 -26.39 28.07
CA GLY A 122 -0.97 -27.52 27.38
C GLY A 122 0.12 -27.07 26.43
N LEU A 123 1.26 -26.66 27.00
CA LEU A 123 2.48 -26.27 26.26
C LEU A 123 3.07 -27.41 25.40
N VAL A 124 2.55 -28.64 25.50
CA VAL A 124 2.82 -29.75 24.57
C VAL A 124 1.59 -30.66 24.48
N LYS A 125 0.90 -30.71 23.33
CA LYS A 125 -0.11 -31.74 23.03
C LYS A 125 0.49 -32.82 22.13
N ARG A 126 0.22 -34.10 22.43
CA ARG A 126 0.59 -35.21 21.54
C ARG A 126 -0.28 -35.17 20.29
N LYS A 127 0.26 -35.54 19.12
CA LYS A 127 -0.46 -35.59 17.83
C LYS A 127 -1.81 -36.32 17.89
N SER A 128 -1.98 -37.28 18.81
CA SER A 128 -3.22 -38.03 19.03
C SER A 128 -4.32 -37.24 19.76
N GLN A 129 -4.03 -36.07 20.32
CA GLN A 129 -4.97 -35.19 21.05
C GLN A 129 -5.32 -33.93 20.24
N TYR A 130 -4.88 -33.86 18.99
CA TYR A 130 -5.17 -32.76 18.08
C TYR A 130 -6.65 -32.80 17.69
N ILE A 131 -7.39 -31.75 18.07
CA ILE A 131 -8.74 -31.52 17.59
C ILE A 131 -8.62 -30.75 16.27
N PRO A 132 -9.22 -31.21 15.17
CA PRO A 132 -9.07 -30.58 13.86
C PRO A 132 -9.54 -29.11 13.87
N PRO A 133 -8.96 -28.28 12.98
CA PRO A 133 -9.02 -26.82 13.04
C PRO A 133 -10.38 -26.19 12.72
N ASP A 134 -11.38 -26.98 12.33
CA ASP A 134 -12.74 -26.53 11.98
C ASP A 134 -13.73 -26.78 13.13
N ALA A 135 -13.33 -26.48 14.37
CA ALA A 135 -14.19 -26.65 15.53
C ALA A 135 -15.29 -25.58 15.53
N VAL A 136 -16.56 -26.00 15.45
CA VAL A 136 -17.71 -25.14 15.70
C VAL A 136 -17.71 -24.75 17.19
N LEU A 137 -17.32 -23.51 17.50
CA LEU A 137 -17.33 -22.99 18.86
C LEU A 137 -18.74 -22.68 19.34
N LYS A 138 -19.05 -23.01 20.59
CA LYS A 138 -20.27 -22.53 21.24
C LYS A 138 -20.12 -21.07 21.68
N LEU A 139 -21.23 -20.35 21.71
CA LEU A 139 -21.25 -18.98 22.23
C LEU A 139 -20.77 -18.98 23.70
N GLY A 140 -19.70 -18.22 23.98
CA GLY A 140 -19.08 -18.12 25.31
C GLY A 140 -17.96 -19.14 25.58
N GLU A 141 -17.64 -20.00 24.62
CA GLU A 141 -16.51 -20.94 24.72
C GLU A 141 -15.17 -20.22 24.55
N ARG A 142 -14.20 -20.51 25.43
CA ARG A 142 -12.85 -19.93 25.37
C ARG A 142 -12.06 -20.58 24.24
N PHE A 143 -11.30 -19.80 23.49
CA PHE A 143 -10.49 -20.29 22.37
C PHE A 143 -9.13 -19.58 22.31
N CYS A 144 -8.22 -20.17 21.54
CA CYS A 144 -6.92 -19.63 21.15
C CYS A 144 -6.81 -19.62 19.62
N LEU A 145 -5.91 -18.78 19.12
CA LEU A 145 -5.45 -18.83 17.74
C LEU A 145 -4.11 -19.55 17.70
N GLU A 146 -4.02 -20.62 16.91
CA GLU A 146 -2.80 -21.38 16.66
C GLU A 146 -2.25 -21.00 15.29
N LEU A 147 -0.98 -20.56 15.23
CA LEU A 147 -0.29 -20.22 13.99
C LEU A 147 0.83 -21.23 13.71
N ASN A 148 0.70 -21.99 12.64
CA ASN A 148 1.74 -22.90 12.15
C ASN A 148 2.79 -22.12 11.34
N ALA A 149 3.89 -21.71 11.99
CA ALA A 149 5.00 -21.01 11.32
C ALA A 149 6.00 -21.99 10.67
N LEU A 150 6.51 -21.64 9.48
CA LEU A 150 7.59 -22.39 8.81
C LEU A 150 8.94 -22.23 9.52
N THR A 151 9.15 -21.06 10.13
CA THR A 151 10.39 -20.72 10.81
C THR A 151 10.28 -21.17 12.26
N PRO A 152 11.24 -21.95 12.80
CA PRO A 152 11.24 -22.29 14.21
C PRO A 152 11.37 -21.01 15.05
N GLY A 153 10.38 -20.76 15.91
CA GLY A 153 10.32 -19.59 16.78
C GLY A 153 9.32 -19.79 17.91
N PHE A 154 9.46 -19.02 18.97
CA PHE A 154 8.54 -19.04 20.11
C PHE A 154 7.47 -17.96 19.90
N ALA A 155 6.22 -18.36 19.70
CA ALA A 155 5.10 -17.43 19.72
C ALA A 155 4.65 -17.23 21.18
N VAL A 156 4.75 -16.00 21.68
CA VAL A 156 4.09 -15.57 22.92
C VAL A 156 3.17 -14.42 22.55
N ALA A 157 1.89 -14.71 22.34
CA ALA A 157 0.87 -13.68 22.19
C ALA A 157 -0.28 -14.00 23.15
N PHE A 158 -0.33 -13.28 24.27
CA PHE A 158 -1.53 -13.15 25.09
C PHE A 158 -2.01 -11.72 24.96
N GLN A 159 -3.10 -11.50 24.21
CA GLN A 159 -3.81 -10.23 24.24
C GLN A 159 -5.08 -10.41 25.06
N GLY A 160 -5.02 -10.00 26.33
CA GLY A 160 -6.22 -9.90 27.16
C GLY A 160 -6.98 -8.62 26.80
N TYR A 161 -8.17 -8.76 26.21
CA TYR A 161 -9.13 -7.67 26.15
C TYR A 161 -9.97 -7.68 27.43
N LYS A 162 -9.90 -6.61 28.22
CA LYS A 162 -10.85 -6.36 29.31
C LYS A 162 -11.87 -5.32 28.81
N ASN A 163 -13.15 -5.66 28.92
CA ASN A 163 -14.26 -4.72 28.79
C ASN A 163 -14.21 -3.67 29.89
#